data_AF-A0A9X6MFA6-F1
#
_entry.id   AF-A0A9X6MFA6-F1
#
_cell.length_a   1.000
_cell.length_b   1.000
_cell.length_c   1.000
_cell.angle_alpha   90.00
_cell.angle_beta   90.00
_cell.angle_gamma   90.00
#
_symmetry.space_group_name_H-M   'P 1'
#
loop_
_entity.id
_entity.type
_entity.pdbx_description
1 polymer ?
#
loop_
_entity_poly.entity_id
_entity_poly.type
_entity_poly.pdbx_seq_one_letter_code
_entity_poly.pdbx_strand_id
1 'polypeptide(L)'
;MFKENEKNVEWVNVYLNKKFQGYIERDNYEQLAAAIVVLGRQGDLIITSFLDEQLITTCGFFLDYCDPVIREPLMYELIPLQQGAAVPELKLQTDIESYDDVIDER
;
A
#
# COMPACT_ATOMS: atom_id res chain seq x y z
N MET A 1 -15.00 -31.71 6.03
CA MET A 1 -14.45 -30.68 6.93
C MET A 1 -13.84 -29.64 6.02
N PHE A 2 -14.60 -28.58 5.70
CA PHE A 2 -14.11 -27.50 4.86
C PHE A 2 -13.09 -26.71 5.69
N LYS A 3 -11.83 -26.65 5.23
CA LYS A 3 -10.87 -25.71 5.82
C LYS A 3 -11.41 -24.32 5.54
N GLU A 4 -11.79 -23.62 6.61
CA GLU A 4 -12.25 -22.24 6.56
C GLU A 4 -11.11 -21.34 6.05
N ASN A 5 -11.40 -20.57 5.00
CA ASN A 5 -10.77 -19.30 4.64
C ASN A 5 -9.30 -19.11 5.04
N GLU A 6 -8.37 -19.66 4.27
CA GLU A 6 -7.12 -18.93 4.06
C GLU A 6 -7.52 -17.64 3.32
N LYS A 7 -7.55 -16.51 4.04
CA LYS A 7 -7.60 -15.21 3.37
C LYS A 7 -6.42 -15.22 2.40
N ASN A 8 -6.69 -15.22 1.09
CA ASN A 8 -5.69 -14.81 0.11
C ASN A 8 -5.39 -13.35 0.42
N VAL A 9 -4.37 -13.13 1.26
CA VAL A 9 -3.89 -11.80 1.61
C VAL A 9 -3.10 -11.33 0.40
N GLU A 10 -3.65 -10.37 -0.31
CA GLU A 10 -2.95 -9.70 -1.39
C GLU A 10 -1.98 -8.66 -0.79
N TRP A 11 -0.74 -8.65 -1.27
CA TRP A 11 0.31 -7.75 -0.81
C TRP A 11 0.65 -6.73 -1.87
N VAL A 12 1.08 -5.55 -1.40
CA VAL A 12 1.45 -4.42 -2.26
C VAL A 12 2.89 -4.05 -1.93
N ASN A 13 3.71 -3.86 -2.96
CA ASN A 13 5.12 -3.49 -2.74
C ASN A 13 5.22 -1.98 -2.56
N VAL A 14 6.05 -1.55 -1.62
CA VAL A 14 6.29 -0.14 -1.34
C VAL A 14 7.73 0.20 -1.72
N TYR A 15 7.90 1.22 -2.57
CA TYR A 15 9.20 1.75 -2.95
C TYR A 15 9.28 3.24 -2.62
N LEU A 16 10.44 3.68 -2.15
CA LEU A 16 10.79 5.09 -1.96
C LEU A 16 12.01 5.42 -2.82
N ASN A 17 11.92 6.42 -3.68
CA ASN A 17 12.98 6.80 -4.62
C ASN A 17 13.50 5.56 -5.41
N LYS A 18 12.57 4.73 -5.88
CA LYS A 18 12.81 3.46 -6.59
C LYS A 18 13.55 2.37 -5.79
N LYS A 19 13.68 2.54 -4.47
CA LYS A 19 14.25 1.53 -3.57
C LYS A 19 13.14 0.83 -2.80
N PHE A 20 13.14 -0.50 -2.84
CA PHE A 20 12.19 -1.31 -2.10
C PHE A 20 12.28 -1.05 -0.60
N GLN A 21 11.12 -0.89 0.05
CA GLN A 21 10.98 -0.62 1.48
C GLN A 21 10.29 -1.78 2.22
N GLY A 22 9.44 -2.54 1.54
CA GLY A 22 8.68 -3.65 2.12
C GLY A 22 7.30 -3.80 1.48
N TYR A 23 6.45 -4.59 2.12
CA TYR A 23 5.11 -4.91 1.69
C TYR A 23 4.07 -4.39 2.69
N ILE A 24 2.86 -4.09 2.19
CA ILE A 24 1.66 -3.79 2.97
C ILE A 24 0.52 -4.67 2.46
N GLU A 25 -0.35 -5.17 3.34
CA GLU A 25 -1.56 -5.87 2.91
C GLU A 25 -2.47 -4.90 2.13
N ARG A 26 -3.01 -5.33 1.00
CA ARG A 26 -3.82 -4.51 0.09
C ARG A 26 -5.00 -3.82 0.79
N ASP A 27 -5.66 -4.51 1.70
CA ASP A 27 -6.83 -4.00 2.40
C ASP A 27 -6.49 -3.31 3.74
N ASN A 28 -5.20 -3.16 4.06
CA ASN A 28 -4.76 -2.46 5.27
C ASN A 28 -4.61 -0.97 5.00
N TYR A 29 -5.75 -0.29 4.91
CA TYR A 29 -5.86 1.13 4.59
C TYR A 29 -5.15 2.05 5.58
N GLU A 30 -5.08 1.66 6.87
CA GLU A 30 -4.33 2.40 7.88
C GLU A 30 -2.83 2.43 7.55
N GLN A 31 -2.25 1.27 7.19
CA GLN A 31 -0.84 1.18 6.81
C GLN A 31 -0.55 1.85 5.46
N LEU A 32 -1.47 1.76 4.50
CA LEU A 32 -1.37 2.52 3.25
C LEU A 32 -1.36 4.03 3.50
N ALA A 33 -2.27 4.54 4.34
CA ALA A 33 -2.32 5.94 4.72
C ALA A 33 -1.05 6.38 5.46
N ALA A 34 -0.55 5.56 6.39
CA ALA A 34 0.72 5.81 7.07
C ALA A 34 1.90 5.86 6.08
N ALA A 35 1.98 4.96 5.11
CA ALA A 35 3.03 4.97 4.09
C ALA A 35 3.00 6.25 3.25
N ILE A 36 1.83 6.68 2.80
CA ILE A 36 1.65 7.92 2.04
C ILE A 36 2.10 9.13 2.83
N VAL A 37 1.72 9.22 4.10
CA VAL A 37 2.05 10.40 4.95
C VAL A 37 3.52 10.39 5.38
N VAL A 38 4.07 9.23 5.74
CA VAL A 38 5.44 9.10 6.26
C VAL A 38 6.46 9.13 5.12
N LEU A 39 6.28 8.30 4.10
CA LEU A 39 7.25 8.13 3.01
C LEU A 39 7.02 9.14 1.88
N GLY A 40 5.78 9.48 1.56
CA GLY A 40 5.47 10.45 0.50
C GLY A 40 5.99 11.87 0.79
N ARG A 41 6.30 12.19 2.06
CA ARG A 41 6.99 13.43 2.45
C ARG A 41 8.50 13.40 2.22
N GLN A 42 9.08 12.22 2.06
CA GLN A 42 10.53 12.00 1.96
C GLN A 42 11.03 11.90 0.52
N GLY A 43 10.13 11.69 -0.44
CA GLY A 43 10.47 11.61 -1.85
C GLY A 43 9.40 10.89 -2.68
N ASP A 44 9.85 10.30 -3.77
CA ASP A 44 9.01 9.62 -4.74
C ASP A 44 8.52 8.28 -4.21
N LEU A 45 7.27 8.23 -3.76
CA LEU A 45 6.63 7.01 -3.26
C LEU A 45 5.94 6.26 -4.41
N ILE A 46 6.16 4.96 -4.48
CA ILE A 46 5.50 4.05 -5.43
C ILE A 46 4.91 2.89 -4.61
N ILE A 47 3.62 2.61 -4.81
CA ILE A 47 2.92 1.47 -4.20
C ILE A 47 2.39 0.60 -5.34
N THR A 48 3.03 -0.55 -5.61
CA THR A 48 2.68 -1.42 -6.75
C THR A 48 1.71 -2.51 -6.31
N SER A 49 0.44 -2.38 -6.72
CA SER A 49 -0.56 -3.47 -6.81
C SER A 49 -1.95 -2.96 -7.19
N PHE A 50 -2.21 -1.66 -7.07
CA PHE A 50 -3.53 -1.11 -7.36
C PHE A 50 -3.70 -0.71 -8.82
N LEU A 51 -2.58 -0.33 -9.45
CA LEU A 51 -2.47 0.35 -10.73
C LEU A 51 -1.09 -0.01 -11.28
N ASP A 52 -0.96 -0.29 -12.58
CA ASP A 52 0.34 -0.40 -13.27
C ASP A 52 1.30 0.71 -12.77
N GLU A 53 2.45 0.33 -12.20
CA GLU A 53 3.51 1.19 -11.61
C GLU A 53 3.19 2.70 -11.54
N GLN A 54 2.45 3.16 -10.53
CA GLN A 54 2.14 4.59 -10.40
C GLN A 54 3.02 5.32 -9.38
N LEU A 55 3.60 6.43 -9.85
CA LEU A 55 4.39 7.37 -9.07
C LEU A 55 3.47 8.34 -8.32
N ILE A 56 3.55 8.35 -7.00
CA ILE A 56 2.71 9.18 -6.13
C ILE A 56 3.60 10.23 -5.46
N THR A 57 3.40 11.48 -5.86
CA THR A 57 4.17 12.62 -5.32
C THR A 57 3.40 13.39 -4.24
N THR A 58 2.07 13.22 -4.15
CA THR A 58 1.23 13.81 -3.08
C THR A 58 -0.02 12.96 -2.79
N CYS A 59 -0.61 13.14 -1.60
CA CYS A 59 -1.87 12.48 -1.19
C CYS A 59 -3.03 12.73 -2.17
N GLY A 60 -3.10 13.92 -2.78
CA GLY A 60 -4.17 14.28 -3.71
C GLY A 60 -4.06 13.53 -5.03
N PHE A 61 -2.84 13.43 -5.59
CA PHE A 61 -2.62 12.65 -6.81
C PHE A 61 -2.93 11.17 -6.62
N PHE A 62 -2.61 10.57 -5.47
CA PHE A 62 -2.92 9.16 -5.23
C PHE A 62 -4.41 8.83 -5.32
N LEU A 63 -5.25 9.64 -4.68
CA LEU A 63 -6.69 9.39 -4.56
C LEU A 63 -7.45 9.50 -5.88
N ASP A 64 -6.93 10.28 -6.82
CA ASP A 64 -7.55 10.45 -8.14
C ASP A 64 -7.32 9.25 -9.06
N TYR A 65 -6.30 8.43 -8.79
CA TYR A 65 -6.03 7.22 -9.57
C TYR A 65 -6.48 5.93 -8.89
N CYS A 66 -6.78 5.94 -7.59
CA CYS A 66 -7.31 4.76 -6.90
C CYS A 66 -8.67 4.32 -7.47
N ASP A 67 -8.85 3.00 -7.62
CA ASP A 67 -10.17 2.40 -7.84
C ASP A 67 -11.15 2.89 -6.74
N PRO A 68 -12.40 3.27 -7.09
CA PRO A 68 -13.40 3.69 -6.12
C PRO A 68 -13.52 2.80 -4.88
N VAL A 69 -13.36 1.49 -5.04
CA VAL A 69 -13.44 0.49 -3.95
C VAL A 69 -12.35 0.71 -2.88
N ILE A 70 -11.18 1.19 -3.29
CA ILE A 70 -10.03 1.47 -2.40
C ILE A 70 -10.01 2.93 -1.98
N ARG A 71 -10.44 3.83 -2.87
CA ARG A 71 -10.43 5.27 -2.66
C ARG A 71 -11.21 5.66 -1.40
N GLU A 72 -12.44 5.17 -1.25
CA GLU A 72 -13.31 5.59 -0.16
C GLU A 72 -12.78 5.14 1.22
N PRO A 73 -12.43 3.86 1.46
CA PRO A 73 -11.80 3.42 2.71
C PRO A 73 -10.52 4.19 3.03
N LEU A 74 -9.68 4.42 2.03
CA LEU A 74 -8.42 5.13 2.21
C LEU A 74 -8.63 6.62 2.53
N MET A 75 -9.66 7.27 1.97
CA MET A 75 -10.00 8.64 2.32
C MET A 75 -10.40 8.78 3.79
N TYR A 76 -11.09 7.79 4.36
CA TYR A 76 -11.40 7.79 5.79
C TYR A 76 -10.16 7.81 6.68
N GLU A 77 -9.06 7.20 6.23
CA GLU A 77 -7.79 7.22 6.94
C GLU A 77 -6.99 8.51 6.67
N LEU A 78 -6.95 8.99 5.42
CA LEU A 78 -6.14 10.15 5.05
C LEU A 78 -6.71 11.50 5.52
N ILE A 79 -8.03 11.68 5.54
CA ILE A 79 -8.65 12.97 5.91
C ILE A 79 -8.30 13.37 7.36
N PRO A 80 -8.44 12.52 8.39
CA PRO A 80 -8.04 12.86 9.75
C PRO A 80 -6.56 13.23 9.86
N LEU A 81 -5.68 12.52 9.14
CA LEU A 81 -4.24 12.77 9.14
C LEU A 81 -3.90 14.15 8.55
N GLN A 82 -4.64 14.58 7.52
CA GLN A 82 -4.54 15.93 6.97
C GLN A 82 -5.05 17.01 7.94
N GLN A 83 -5.99 16.66 8.81
CA GLN A 83 -6.55 17.55 9.84
C GLN A 83 -5.71 17.59 11.14
N GLY A 84 -4.57 16.90 11.18
CA GLY A 84 -3.63 16.92 12.30
C GLY A 84 -3.79 15.78 13.30
N ALA A 85 -4.50 14.70 12.94
CA ALA A 85 -4.48 13.47 13.72
C ALA A 85 -3.04 12.89 13.81
N ALA A 86 -2.80 12.10 14.86
CA ALA A 86 -1.52 11.41 15.01
C ALA A 86 -1.32 10.42 13.86
N VAL A 87 -0.12 10.43 13.28
CA VAL A 87 0.24 9.49 12.21
C VAL A 87 0.51 8.12 12.84
N PRO A 88 -0.16 7.04 12.37
CA PRO A 88 0.12 5.69 12.84
C PRO A 88 1.58 5.30 12.60
N GLU A 89 2.09 4.39 13.44
CA GLU A 89 3.39 3.79 13.19
C GLU A 89 3.34 2.95 11.90
N LEU A 90 4.24 3.27 10.97
CA LEU A 90 4.38 2.53 9.72
C LEU A 90 5.11 1.21 9.97
N LYS A 91 4.45 0.10 9.61
CA LYS A 91 4.94 -1.27 9.77
C LYS A 91 4.95 -1.97 8.41
N LEU A 92 6.12 -1.94 7.78
CA LEU A 92 6.35 -2.66 6.54
C LEU A 92 6.75 -4.10 6.84
N GLN A 93 6.16 -5.05 6.14
CA GLN A 93 6.65 -6.43 6.14
C GLN A 93 7.83 -6.53 5.18
N THR A 94 8.90 -7.21 5.57
CA THR A 94 10.07 -7.44 4.69
C THR A 94 10.27 -8.91 4.37
N ASP A 95 9.71 -9.79 5.20
CA ASP A 95 9.98 -11.23 5.21
C ASP A 95 8.73 -12.00 4.74
N ILE A 96 8.21 -11.61 3.58
CA ILE A 96 7.15 -12.37 2.91
C ILE A 96 7.82 -13.25 1.86
N GLU A 97 7.66 -14.56 2.00
CA GLU A 97 7.91 -15.50 0.91
C GLU A 97 6.88 -15.19 -0.19
N SER A 98 7.24 -14.30 -1.12
CA SER A 98 6.41 -14.06 -2.30
C SER A 98 6.37 -15.36 -3.10
N TYR A 99 5.16 -15.90 -3.30
CA TYR A 99 4.93 -17.05 -4.18
C TYR A 99 5.07 -16.69 -5.68
N ASP A 100 5.60 -15.51 -6.02
CA ASP A 100 5.85 -15.11 -7.41
C ASP A 100 7.04 -15.81 -8.08
N ASP A 101 7.79 -16.66 -7.36
CA ASP A 101 8.83 -17.52 -7.95
C ASP A 101 8.27 -18.70 -8.78
N VAL A 102 6.97 -18.72 -9.09
CA VAL A 102 6.37 -19.67 -10.06
C VAL A 102 6.06 -18.95 -11.38
N ILE A 103 7.05 -18.28 -11.96
CA ILE A 103 7.05 -18.07 -13.42
C ILE A 103 7.53 -19.40 -14.02
N ASP A 104 6.57 -20.25 -14.37
CA ASP A 104 6.76 -21.50 -15.11
C ASP A 104 7.44 -21.16 -16.46
N GLU A 105 8.76 -21.36 -16.52
CA GLU A 105 9.50 -21.42 -17.79
C GLU A 105 9.00 -22.64 -18.58
N ARG A 106 7.98 -22.44 -19.43
CA ARG A 106 7.56 -23.39 -20.46
C ARG A 106 7.57 -22.80 -21.85
#